data_AF-A0A381EBV7-F1
#
_entry.id   AF-A0A381EBV7-F1
#
_cell.length_a   1.000
_cell.length_b   1.000
_cell.length_c   1.000
_cell.angle_alpha   90.00
_cell.angle_beta   90.00
_cell.angle_gamma   90.00
#
_symmetry.space_group_name_H-M   'P 1'
#
loop_
_entity.id
_entity.type
_entity.pdbx_description
1 polymer ?
#
loop_
_entity_poly.entity_id
_entity_poly.type
_entity_poly.pdbx_seq_one_letter_code
_entity_poly.pdbx_strand_id
1 'polypeptide(L)' 'MSINYADLPRETHLTLADIATSKARGRVRKGITTLSPQTIRRLEAKGEFPKSRSYSGAKGRYYILGEVMDWMERQNANTT' A
#
# COMPACT_ATOMS: atom_id res chain seq x y z
N MET A 1 2.17 -10.43 14.56
CA MET A 1 2.92 -10.97 13.41
C MET A 1 3.17 -9.82 12.46
N SER A 2 4.41 -9.33 12.39
CA SER A 2 4.84 -8.39 11.36
C SER A 2 5.07 -9.22 10.10
N ILE A 3 4.26 -9.02 9.06
CA ILE A 3 4.53 -9.67 7.78
C ILE A 3 5.76 -8.97 7.19
N ASN A 4 6.83 -9.71 6.95
CA ASN A 4 7.99 -9.19 6.24
C ASN A 4 7.65 -9.16 4.75
N TYR A 5 7.19 -8.00 4.27
CA TYR A 5 6.77 -7.84 2.88
C TYR A 5 7.95 -7.82 1.89
N ALA A 6 9.19 -7.81 2.38
CA ALA A 6 10.40 -7.94 1.55
C ALA A 6 10.57 -9.36 0.97
N ASP A 7 10.01 -10.39 1.62
CA ASP A 7 10.09 -11.79 1.17
C ASP A 7 8.93 -12.20 0.24
N LEU A 8 7.96 -11.32 0.04
CA LEU A 8 6.83 -11.59 -0.84
C LEU A 8 7.19 -11.30 -2.30
N PRO A 9 6.71 -12.10 -3.26
CA PRO A 9 6.93 -11.83 -4.67
C PRO A 9 6.38 -10.46 -5.03
N ARG A 10 7.13 -9.67 -5.82
CA ARG A 10 6.74 -8.31 -6.21
C ARG A 10 5.38 -8.23 -6.89
N GLU A 11 4.89 -9.31 -7.46
CA GLU A 11 3.57 -9.43 -8.09
C GLU A 11 2.42 -9.67 -7.10
N THR A 12 2.71 -9.73 -5.79
CA THR A 12 1.70 -9.97 -4.77
C THR A 12 0.63 -8.88 -4.82
N HIS A 13 -0.63 -9.33 -4.94
CA HIS A 13 -1.80 -8.46 -4.86
C HIS A 13 -2.16 -8.18 -3.42
N LEU A 14 -2.08 -6.91 -3.05
CA LEU A 14 -2.35 -6.44 -1.70
C LEU A 14 -3.56 -5.53 -1.70
N THR A 15 -4.38 -5.63 -0.66
CA THR A 15 -5.49 -4.71 -0.50
C THR A 15 -5.03 -3.42 0.16
N LEU A 16 -5.84 -2.37 0.06
CA LEU A 16 -5.60 -1.12 0.79
C LEU A 16 -5.38 -1.35 2.29
N ALA A 17 -6.03 -2.37 2.88
CA ALA A 17 -5.90 -2.68 4.30
C ALA A 17 -4.55 -3.32 4.68
N ASP A 18 -3.88 -3.98 3.73
CA ASP A 18 -2.55 -4.58 3.92
C ASP A 18 -1.44 -3.54 3.74
N ILE A 19 -1.67 -2.55 2.87
CA ILE A 19 -0.69 -1.51 2.57
C ILE A 19 -0.78 -0.37 3.58
N ALA A 20 -1.99 0.02 3.96
CA ALA A 20 -2.23 1.13 4.86
C ALA A 20 -1.99 0.73 6.32
N THR A 21 -1.27 1.57 7.04
CA THR A 21 -1.30 1.51 8.50
C THR A 21 -2.59 2.16 8.98
N SER A 22 -3.45 1.36 9.65
CA SER A 22 -4.67 1.88 10.26
C SER A 22 -4.67 1.62 11.77
N LYS A 23 -5.04 2.65 12.52
CA LYS A 23 -5.26 2.59 13.95
C LYS A 23 -6.77 2.66 14.18
N ALA A 24 -7.41 1.51 14.30
CA ALA A 24 -8.86 1.43 14.53
C ALA A 24 -9.15 0.69 15.85
N ARG A 25 -9.92 1.32 16.75
CA ARG A 25 -10.36 0.78 18.06
C ARG A 25 -9.26 0.04 18.83
N GLY A 26 -8.16 0.72 19.14
CA GLY A 26 -7.08 0.18 19.97
C GLY A 26 -6.20 -0.88 19.31
N ARG A 27 -6.51 -1.33 18.09
CA ARG A 27 -5.64 -2.22 17.31
C ARG A 27 -4.89 -1.42 16.25
N VAL A 28 -3.57 -1.49 16.30
CA VAL A 28 -2.70 -0.97 15.25
C VAL A 28 -2.49 -2.09 14.24
N ARG A 29 -3.11 -1.96 13.06
CA ARG A 29 -2.72 -2.76 11.89
C ARG A 29 -1.61 -2.00 11.21
N LYS A 30 -0.36 -2.46 11.40
CA LYS A 30 0.79 -1.97 10.64
C LYS A 30 0.70 -2.56 9.24
N GLY A 31 0.44 -1.70 8.26
CA GLY A 31 0.58 -2.06 6.86
C GLY A 31 2.02 -1.90 6.40
N ILE A 32 2.27 -2.12 5.11
CA ILE A 32 3.58 -1.91 4.47
C ILE A 32 4.04 -0.46 4.62
N THR A 33 3.10 0.48 4.43
CA THR A 33 3.36 1.91 4.52
C THR A 33 2.96 2.42 5.90
N THR A 34 3.63 3.47 6.37
CA THR A 34 3.23 4.22 7.57
C THR A 34 1.98 5.10 7.32
N LEU A 35 1.49 5.13 6.09
CA LEU A 35 0.39 5.98 5.66
C LEU A 35 -0.98 5.43 6.06
N SER A 36 -1.89 6.34 6.38
CA SER A 36 -3.29 6.01 6.58
C SER A 36 -4.01 5.71 5.26
N PRO A 37 -5.11 4.93 5.28
CA PRO A 37 -5.86 4.58 4.07
C PRO A 37 -6.36 5.81 3.29
N GLN A 38 -6.71 6.87 4.02
CA GLN A 38 -7.16 8.14 3.44
C GLN A 38 -6.02 8.86 2.70
N THR A 39 -4.81 8.83 3.26
CA THR A 39 -3.62 9.43 2.64
C THR A 39 -3.27 8.71 1.35
N ILE A 40 -3.31 7.37 1.35
CA ILE A 40 -3.08 6.57 0.13
C ILE A 40 -4.10 6.93 -0.95
N ARG A 41 -5.40 7.03 -0.61
CA ARG A 41 -6.43 7.47 -1.57
C ARG A 41 -6.19 8.87 -2.12
N ARG A 42 -5.70 9.80 -1.29
CA ARG A 42 -5.35 11.16 -1.75
C ARG A 42 -4.15 11.15 -2.68
N LEU A 43 -3.11 10.39 -2.37
CA LEU A 43 -1.92 10.26 -3.22
C LEU A 43 -2.25 9.55 -4.54
N GLU A 44 -3.13 8.54 -4.51
CA GLU A 44 -3.67 7.91 -5.71
C GLU A 44 -4.44 8.93 -6.57
N ALA A 45 -5.27 9.78 -5.96
CA ALA A 45 -5.98 10.85 -6.67
C ALA A 45 -5.04 11.92 -7.25
N LYS A 46 -3.89 12.17 -6.63
CA LYS A 46 -2.85 13.06 -7.15
C LYS A 46 -1.97 12.41 -8.24
N GLY A 47 -2.08 11.10 -8.44
CA GLY A 47 -1.19 10.35 -9.33
C GLY A 47 0.22 10.11 -8.74
N GLU A 48 0.42 10.42 -7.47
CA GLU A 48 1.68 10.19 -6.77
C GLU A 48 1.80 8.75 -6.28
N PHE A 49 0.69 8.07 -6.00
CA PHE A 49 0.66 6.66 -5.56
C PHE A 49 0.39 5.70 -6.72
N PRO A 50 0.92 4.46 -6.70
CA PRO A 50 0.61 3.45 -7.70
C PRO A 50 -0.90 3.21 -7.83
N LYS A 51 -1.35 3.07 -9.08
CA LYS A 51 -2.78 2.98 -9.40
C LYS A 51 -3.34 1.66 -8.91
N SER A 52 -4.48 1.71 -8.22
CA SER A 52 -5.16 0.47 -7.87
C SER A 52 -5.68 -0.27 -9.10
N ARG A 53 -5.52 -1.59 -9.11
CA ARG A 53 -6.06 -2.50 -10.12
C ARG A 53 -7.38 -3.08 -9.61
N SER A 54 -8.40 -3.00 -10.46
CA SER A 54 -9.67 -3.71 -10.26
C SER A 54 -9.67 -4.94 -11.16
N TYR A 55 -9.74 -6.13 -10.57
CA TYR A 55 -9.87 -7.37 -11.33
C TYR A 55 -11.35 -7.68 -11.55
N SER A 56 -11.72 -8.04 -12.78
CA SER A 56 -13.09 -8.46 -13.09
C SER A 56 -13.45 -9.69 -12.23
N GLY A 57 -14.48 -9.56 -11.40
CA GLY A 57 -14.90 -10.60 -10.45
C GLY A 57 -14.41 -10.42 -9.00
N ALA A 58 -13.48 -9.49 -8.75
CA ALA A 58 -13.04 -9.18 -7.39
C ALA A 58 -13.75 -7.94 -6.83
N LYS A 59 -14.33 -8.03 -5.63
CA LYS A 59 -15.05 -6.92 -4.96
C LYS A 59 -14.14 -5.81 -4.42
N GLY A 60 -12.88 -5.76 -4.82
CA GLY A 60 -11.84 -4.95 -4.18
C GLY A 60 -10.88 -4.27 -5.15
N ARG A 61 -10.21 -3.24 -4.62
CA ARG A 61 -9.05 -2.60 -5.24
C ARG A 61 -7.79 -3.26 -4.71
N TYR A 62 -6.93 -3.68 -5.61
CA TYR A 62 -5.67 -4.34 -5.29
C TYR A 62 -4.53 -3.47 -5.79
N TYR A 63 -3.42 -3.48 -5.06
CA TYR A 63 -2.18 -2.87 -5.49
C TYR A 63 -1.13 -3.96 -5.62
N ILE A 64 -0.17 -3.74 -6.50
CA ILE A 64 0.96 -4.64 -6.68
C ILE A 64 2.05 -4.24 -5.69
N LEU A 65 2.53 -5.21 -4.90
CA LEU A 65 3.57 -4.99 -3.90
C LEU A 65 4.80 -4.29 -4.48
N GLY A 66 5.29 -4.75 -5.62
CA GLY A 66 6.45 -4.17 -6.30
C GLY A 66 6.28 -2.69 -6.60
N GLU A 67 5.12 -2.28 -7.11
CA GLU A 67 4.85 -0.87 -7.40
C GLU A 67 4.78 -0.02 -6.12
N VAL A 68 4.24 -0.57 -5.03
CA VAL A 68 4.22 0.09 -3.72
C VAL A 68 5.62 0.22 -3.13
N MET A 69 6.47 -0.80 -3.29
CA MET A 69 7.87 -0.76 -2.85
C MET A 69 8.68 0.27 -3.64
N ASP A 70 8.61 0.23 -4.97
CA ASP A 70 9.23 1.23 -5.86
C ASP A 70 8.80 2.65 -5.50
N TRP A 71 7.51 2.84 -5.20
CA TRP A 71 6.99 4.12 -4.75
C TRP A 71 7.59 4.55 -3.40
N MET A 72 7.68 3.65 -2.42
CA MET A 72 8.32 3.95 -1.13
C MET A 72 9.80 4.31 -1.30
N GLU A 73 10.53 3.59 -2.15
CA GLU A 73 11.93 3.89 -2.47
C GLU A 73 12.05 5.27 -3.12
N ARG A 74 11.16 5.62 -4.05
CA ARG A 74 11.10 6.97 -4.66
C ARG A 74 10.79 8.06 -3.64
N GLN A 75 9.86 7.84 -2.72
CA GLN A 75 9.57 8.82 -1.66
C GLN A 75 10.76 9.01 -0.72
N ASN A 76 11.44 7.93 -0.34
CA ASN A 76 12.62 7.99 0.48
C ASN A 76 13.78 8.72 -0.24
N ALA A 77 13.94 8.49 -1.54
CA ALA A 77 14.92 9.18 -2.37
C ALA A 77 14.58 10.67 -2.58
N ASN A 78 13.30 11.03 -2.72
CA ASN A 78 12.85 12.41 -2.92
C ASN A 78 12.81 13.24 -1.62
N THR A 79 13.17 12.64 -0.48
CA THR A 79 13.26 13.33 0.82
C THR A 79 14.71 13.75 1.16
N THR A 80 15.64 13.68 0.20
CA THR A 80 17.03 14.13 0.34
C THR A 80 17.24 15.47 -0.37
#